data_AF-A0A5F2HYT7-F1
#
_entry.id   AF-A0A5F2HYT7-F1
#
_cell.length_a   1.000
_cell.length_b   1.000
_cell.length_c   1.000
_cell.angle_alpha   90.00
_cell.angle_beta   90.00
_cell.angle_gamma   90.00
#
_symmetry.space_group_name_H-M   'P 1'
#
loop_
_entity.id
_entity.type
_entity.pdbx_description
1 polymer ?
#
loop_
_entity_poly.entity_id
_entity_poly.type
_entity_poly.pdbx_seq_one_letter_code
_entity_poly.pdbx_strand_id
1 'polypeptide(L)' 'VILCMLPDTGERYMSTPLFDGIEAEMDAEETALSRSTPSCQFDA' A
#
# COMPACT_ATOMS: atom_id res chain seq x y z
N VAL A 1 24.25 -16.39 4.62
CA VAL A 1 23.28 -15.63 5.44
C VAL A 1 23.51 -14.15 5.15
N ILE A 2 22.46 -13.40 4.85
CA ILE A 2 22.53 -11.95 4.62
C ILE A 2 21.69 -11.29 5.72
N LEU A 3 22.26 -10.28 6.38
CA LEU A 3 21.59 -9.44 7.38
C LEU A 3 21.50 -8.01 6.82
N CYS A 4 20.31 -7.43 6.86
CA CYS A 4 20.04 -6.06 6.41
C CYS A 4 19.39 -5.25 7.53
N MET A 5 19.64 -3.93 7.51
CA MET A 5 19.03 -2.97 8.42
C MET A 5 17.92 -2.21 7.68
N LEU A 6 16.78 -2.02 8.35
CA LEU A 6 15.73 -1.09 7.94
C LEU A 6 15.81 0.12 8.88
N PRO A 7 16.25 1.29 8.39
CA PRO A 7 16.60 2.42 9.25
C PRO A 7 15.39 3.15 9.85
N ASP A 8 14.25 3.15 9.15
CA ASP A 8 13.02 3.84 9.55
C ASP A 8 11.79 3.32 8.79
N THR A 9 10.64 3.99 9.01
CA THR A 9 9.34 3.69 8.40
C THR A 9 9.11 4.49 7.12
N GLY A 10 8.35 3.91 6.19
CA GLY A 10 8.00 4.54 4.91
C GLY A 10 7.12 5.79 5.04
N GLU A 11 6.37 5.93 6.15
CA GLU A 11 5.44 7.05 6.38
C GLU A 11 6.12 8.43 6.31
N ARG A 12 7.41 8.51 6.68
CA ARG A 12 8.19 9.74 6.59
C ARG A 12 8.42 10.20 5.15
N TYR A 13 8.27 9.31 4.18
CA TYR A 13 8.62 9.53 2.78
C TYR A 13 7.41 9.72 1.87
N MET A 14 6.19 9.82 2.41
CA MET A 14 4.95 9.96 1.65
C MET A 14 4.95 11.14 0.67
N SER A 15 5.70 12.21 0.95
CA SER A 15 5.81 13.39 0.09
C SER A 15 7.00 13.35 -0.87
N THR A 16 7.70 12.22 -0.99
CA THR A 16 8.88 12.05 -1.84
C THR A 16 8.54 11.26 -3.11
N PRO A 17 9.42 11.24 -4.14
CA PRO A 17 9.19 10.46 -5.36
C PRO A 17 8.90 8.97 -5.14
N LEU A 18 9.23 8.43 -3.96
CA LEU A 18 8.89 7.05 -3.58
C LEU A 18 7.38 6.77 -3.68
N PHE A 19 6.53 7.79 -3.51
CA PHE A 19 5.06 7.68 -3.52
C PHE A 19 4.38 8.48 -4.64
N ASP A 20 5.12 9.08 -5.58
CA ASP A 20 4.59 10.01 -6.60
C ASP A 20 3.57 9.39 -7.58
N GLY A 21 3.52 8.07 -7.69
CA GLY A 21 2.57 7.34 -8.53
C GLY A 21 1.55 6.51 -7.75
N ILE A 22 1.42 6.74 -6.43
CA ILE A 22 0.51 5.99 -5.57
C ILE A 22 -0.54 6.96 -5.05
N GLU A 23 -1.78 6.76 -5.49
CA GLU A 23 -2.91 7.53 -5.00
C GLU A 23 -3.24 7.16 -3.55
N ALA A 24 -3.78 8.12 -2.80
CA ALA A 24 -4.13 7.92 -1.40
C ALA A 24 -5.34 6.99 -1.21
N GLU A 25 -6.20 6.91 -2.23
CA GLU A 25 -7.42 6.14 -2.22
C GLU A 25 -7.35 5.05 -3.28
N MET A 26 -8.02 3.93 -3.02
CA MET A 26 -8.15 2.85 -3.99
C MET A 26 -9.03 3.29 -5.16
N ASP A 27 -8.65 2.86 -6.36
CA ASP A 27 -9.51 3.05 -7.53
C ASP A 27 -10.67 2.02 -7.56
N ALA A 28 -11.53 2.17 -8.58
CA ALA A 28 -12.70 1.30 -8.73
C ALA A 28 -12.32 -0.16 -9.06
N GLU A 29 -11.23 -0.37 -9.78
CA GLU A 29 -10.75 -1.70 -10.17
C GLU A 29 -10.14 -2.42 -8.95
N GLU A 30 -9.31 -1.72 -8.19
CA GLU A 30 -8.71 -2.20 -6.95
C GLU A 30 -9.78 -2.53 -5.90
N THR A 31 -10.82 -1.69 -5.78
CA THR A 31 -11.94 -1.93 -4.88
C THR A 31 -12.73 -3.17 -5.29
N ALA A 32 -13.02 -3.33 -6.59
CA ALA A 32 -13.69 -4.52 -7.11
C ALA A 32 -12.85 -5.79 -6.87
N LEU A 33 -11.53 -5.68 -7.03
CA LEU A 33 -10.61 -6.77 -6.76
C LEU A 33 -10.58 -7.14 -5.27
N SER A 34 -10.52 -6.17 -4.36
CA SER A 34 -10.57 -6.41 -2.91
C SER A 34 -11.85 -7.17 -2.51
N ARG A 35 -13.00 -6.77 -3.08
CA ARG A 35 -14.31 -7.41 -2.83
C ARG A 35 -14.49 -8.76 -3.53
N SER A 36 -13.59 -9.15 -4.43
CA SER A 36 -13.66 -10.45 -5.10
C SER A 36 -13.38 -11.62 -4.16
N THR A 37 -12.71 -11.38 -3.03
CA THR A 37 -12.41 -12.38 -2.01
C THR A 37 -13.07 -12.02 -0.68
N PRO A 38 -14.27 -12.56 -0.40
CA PRO A 38 -15.05 -12.20 0.79
C PRO A 38 -14.33 -12.40 2.12
N SER A 39 -13.36 -13.32 2.18
CA SER A 39 -12.59 -13.61 3.41
C SER A 39 -11.43 -12.64 3.67
N CYS A 40 -11.06 -11.80 2.69
CA CYS A 40 -9.84 -10.99 2.71
C CYS A 40 -10.06 -9.60 2.09
N GLN A 41 -11.22 -8.98 2.37
CA GLN A 41 -11.54 -7.63 1.92
C GLN A 41 -11.27 -6.61 3.04
N PHE A 42 -10.98 -5.37 2.68
CA PHE A 42 -11.03 -4.26 3.63
C PHE A 42 -12.50 -3.95 3.93
N ASP A 43 -12.89 -3.99 5.21
CA ASP A 43 -14.24 -3.59 5.64
C ASP A 43 -14.45 -2.09 5.38
N ALA A 44 -15.69 -1.74 5.01
CA ALA A 44 -16.11 -0.37 4.69
C ALA A 44 -16.50 0.44 5.92
#